data_AF-A0A964PXV4-F1
#
_entry.id   AF-A0A964PXV4-F1
#
_cell.length_a   1.000
_cell.length_b   1.000
_cell.length_c   1.000
_cell.angle_alpha   90.00
_cell.angle_beta   90.00
_cell.angle_gamma   90.00
#
_symmetry.space_group_name_H-M   'P 1'
#
loop_
_entity.id
_entity.type
_entity.pdbx_description
1 polymer ?
#
loop_
_entity_poly.entity_id
_entity_poly.type
_entity_poly.pdbx_seq_one_letter_code
_entity_poly.pdbx_strand_id
1 'polypeptide(L)'
;MLFRRYGSSVHRVEPTFDPNAINEISFRRDRSHAFPTADLGARYEKVREVTVGGETEGPVQTEAEARLLEGMRLELERLSAQLGEGEILVVENEQGIDHPKVRDRKEGIIEEGKNRVFFHWRADPPLQIGVYRRLAP
;
A
#
# COMPACT_ATOMS: atom_id res chain seq x y z
N MET A 1 -11.64 -7.18 -0.05
CA MET A 1 -11.06 -7.45 -1.38
C MET A 1 -10.35 -6.20 -1.87
N LEU A 2 -9.15 -6.32 -2.44
CA LEU A 2 -8.34 -5.21 -2.94
C LEU A 2 -8.30 -5.20 -4.46
N PHE A 3 -8.49 -4.03 -5.05
CA PHE A 3 -8.51 -3.81 -6.49
C PHE A 3 -7.52 -2.74 -6.90
N ARG A 4 -7.07 -2.77 -8.15
CA ARG A 4 -6.23 -1.73 -8.75
C ARG A 4 -6.59 -1.50 -10.21
N ARG A 5 -6.55 -0.22 -10.62
CA ARG A 5 -6.73 0.18 -12.02
C ARG A 5 -5.47 -0.14 -12.84
N TYR A 6 -5.68 -0.70 -14.01
CA TYR A 6 -4.67 -0.94 -15.03
C TYR A 6 -5.26 -0.51 -16.38
N GLY A 7 -5.04 0.76 -16.75
CA GLY A 7 -5.64 1.33 -17.95
C GLY A 7 -7.16 1.27 -17.91
N SER A 8 -7.77 0.59 -18.88
CA SER A 8 -9.24 0.49 -19.04
C SER A 8 -9.91 -0.55 -18.13
N SER A 9 -9.16 -1.26 -17.30
CA SER A 9 -9.69 -2.32 -16.43
C SER A 9 -9.28 -2.15 -14.97
N VAL A 10 -10.17 -2.51 -14.06
CA VAL A 10 -9.94 -2.67 -12.62
C VAL A 10 -9.80 -4.17 -12.35
N HIS A 11 -8.73 -4.57 -11.68
CA HIS A 11 -8.43 -5.97 -11.39
C HIS A 11 -8.34 -6.19 -9.89
N ARG A 12 -8.81 -7.36 -9.42
CA ARG A 12 -8.48 -7.82 -8.08
C ARG A 12 -6.98 -8.13 -8.01
N VAL A 13 -6.36 -7.71 -6.92
CA VAL A 13 -4.92 -7.83 -6.70
C VAL A 13 -4.60 -8.30 -5.29
N GLU A 14 -3.40 -8.84 -5.13
CA GLU A 14 -2.76 -9.15 -3.86
C GLU A 14 -1.50 -8.29 -3.70
N PRO A 15 -1.22 -7.75 -2.49
CA PRO A 15 0.05 -7.13 -2.20
C PRO A 15 1.20 -8.14 -2.33
N THR A 16 2.29 -7.75 -2.99
CA THR A 16 3.50 -8.56 -3.16
C THR A 16 4.71 -7.85 -2.57
N PHE A 17 4.57 -7.38 -1.34
CA PHE A 17 5.62 -6.66 -0.63
C PHE A 17 6.73 -7.66 -0.23
N ASP A 18 7.85 -7.62 -0.94
CA ASP A 18 9.01 -8.47 -0.66
C ASP A 18 10.15 -7.62 -0.10
N PRO A 19 10.55 -7.80 1.17
CA PRO A 19 11.66 -7.06 1.77
C PRO A 19 13.02 -7.39 1.15
N ASN A 20 13.11 -8.45 0.32
CA ASN A 20 14.30 -8.79 -0.44
C ASN A 20 14.28 -8.21 -1.86
N ALA A 21 13.11 -7.74 -2.32
CA ALA A 21 12.98 -6.99 -3.56
C ALA A 21 13.19 -5.51 -3.24
N ILE A 22 14.22 -4.91 -3.83
CA ILE A 22 14.66 -3.54 -3.53
C ILE A 22 13.47 -2.56 -3.66
N ASN A 23 13.04 -1.98 -2.53
CA ASN A 23 12.09 -0.85 -2.44
C ASN A 23 10.70 -1.06 -3.08
N GLU A 24 10.17 -2.29 -3.13
CA GLU A 24 8.99 -2.56 -3.96
C GLU A 24 7.66 -2.67 -3.18
N ILE A 25 6.83 -1.63 -3.30
CA ILE A 25 5.38 -1.73 -3.03
C ILE A 25 4.71 -2.14 -4.34
N SER A 26 4.47 -3.44 -4.51
CA SER A 26 3.89 -4.01 -5.72
C SER A 26 2.60 -4.78 -5.47
N PHE A 27 1.86 -4.99 -6.56
CA PHE A 27 0.58 -5.69 -6.58
C PHE A 27 0.55 -6.66 -7.74
N ARG A 28 0.16 -7.91 -7.46
CA ARG A 28 -0.04 -8.94 -8.46
C ARG A 28 -1.52 -9.15 -8.70
N ARG A 29 -1.94 -9.22 -9.96
CA ARG A 29 -3.31 -9.60 -10.34
C ARG A 29 -3.55 -11.05 -9.94
N ASP A 30 -4.61 -11.31 -9.18
CA ASP A 30 -5.02 -12.67 -8.82
C ASP A 30 -5.80 -13.39 -9.94
N ARG A 31 -6.23 -12.60 -10.95
CA ARG A 31 -7.03 -13.02 -12.12
C ARG A 31 -8.43 -13.57 -11.80
N SER A 32 -8.91 -13.44 -10.58
CA SER A 32 -10.22 -13.96 -10.17
C SER A 32 -11.37 -12.99 -10.48
N HIS A 33 -11.09 -11.69 -10.51
CA HIS A 33 -12.10 -10.67 -10.79
C HIS A 33 -11.51 -9.49 -11.54
N ALA A 34 -12.22 -9.01 -12.57
CA ALA A 34 -11.92 -7.79 -13.29
C ALA A 34 -13.19 -7.17 -13.87
N PHE A 35 -13.20 -5.85 -13.98
CA PHE A 35 -14.28 -5.10 -14.63
C PHE A 35 -13.73 -3.82 -15.29
N PRO A 36 -14.44 -3.22 -16.27
CA PRO A 36 -14.03 -1.97 -16.89
C PRO A 36 -13.86 -0.82 -15.89
N THR A 37 -12.84 0.03 -16.05
CA THR A 37 -12.66 1.22 -15.20
C THR A 37 -13.88 2.15 -15.23
N ALA A 38 -14.55 2.26 -16.38
CA ALA A 38 -15.78 3.03 -16.54
C ALA A 38 -16.92 2.54 -15.62
N ASP A 39 -16.93 1.25 -15.26
CA ASP A 39 -17.94 0.67 -14.40
C ASP A 39 -17.71 0.99 -12.91
N LEU A 40 -16.51 1.45 -12.51
CA LEU A 40 -16.23 1.75 -11.11
C LEU A 40 -17.15 2.87 -10.60
N GLY A 41 -17.21 4.01 -11.30
CA GLY A 41 -18.09 5.12 -10.90
C GLY A 41 -19.57 4.88 -11.21
N ALA A 42 -19.89 3.95 -12.10
CA ALA A 42 -21.27 3.59 -12.43
C ALA A 42 -21.88 2.59 -11.45
N ARG A 43 -21.05 1.75 -10.80
CA ARG A 43 -21.49 0.67 -9.91
C ARG A 43 -21.11 0.88 -8.45
N TYR A 44 -20.17 1.78 -8.17
CA TYR A 44 -19.68 2.02 -6.83
C TYR A 44 -19.55 3.51 -6.54
N GLU A 45 -19.86 3.88 -5.30
CA GLU A 45 -19.55 5.19 -4.74
C GLU A 45 -18.36 5.10 -3.80
N LYS A 46 -17.48 6.11 -3.80
CA LYS A 46 -16.39 6.21 -2.82
C LYS A 46 -16.97 6.68 -1.50
N VAL A 47 -16.83 5.87 -0.44
CA VAL A 47 -17.36 6.18 0.88
C VAL A 47 -16.32 6.76 1.83
N ARG A 48 -15.03 6.42 1.63
CA ARG A 48 -13.90 7.04 2.35
C ARG A 48 -12.58 6.81 1.63
N GLU A 49 -11.57 7.57 2.04
CA GLU A 49 -10.18 7.41 1.64
C GLU A 49 -9.33 7.07 2.87
N VAL A 50 -8.32 6.23 2.69
CA VAL A 50 -7.37 5.83 3.73
C VAL A 50 -5.98 5.83 3.13
N THR A 51 -5.01 6.39 3.86
CA THR A 51 -3.59 6.26 3.53
C THR A 51 -3.01 5.06 4.24
N VAL A 52 -2.26 4.24 3.50
CA VAL A 52 -1.46 3.15 4.04
C VAL A 52 0.00 3.50 3.81
N GLY A 53 0.71 3.71 4.90
CA GLY A 53 2.09 4.16 4.88
C GLY A 53 2.43 4.65 6.27
N GLY A 54 3.56 4.20 6.79
CA GLY A 54 4.05 4.59 8.10
C GLY A 54 5.52 4.97 8.00
N GLU A 55 6.11 5.17 9.17
CA GLU A 55 7.54 5.32 9.34
C GLU A 55 8.01 4.23 10.30
N THR A 56 9.14 3.62 9.98
CA THR A 56 9.80 2.65 10.84
C THR A 56 11.27 2.96 10.90
N GLU A 57 11.87 2.75 12.06
CA GLU A 57 13.25 3.11 12.30
C GLU A 57 13.99 1.99 13.03
N GLY A 58 15.30 1.92 12.85
CA GLY A 58 16.12 0.97 13.59
C GLY A 58 17.61 1.00 13.23
N PRO A 59 18.42 0.27 14.01
CA PRO A 59 19.87 0.21 13.80
C PRO A 59 20.27 -0.68 12.60
N VAL A 60 19.35 -1.54 12.13
CA VAL A 60 19.57 -2.46 11.01
C VAL A 60 18.65 -2.08 9.85
N GLN A 61 19.25 -1.73 8.70
CA GLN A 61 18.53 -1.23 7.53
C GLN A 61 17.42 -2.17 7.06
N THR A 62 17.74 -3.45 6.85
CA THR A 62 16.80 -4.45 6.29
C THR A 62 15.67 -4.78 7.26
N GLU A 63 15.93 -4.83 8.57
CA GLU A 63 14.90 -5.09 9.58
C GLU A 63 13.91 -3.92 9.71
N ALA A 64 14.40 -2.68 9.58
CA ALA A 64 13.54 -1.52 9.55
C ALA A 64 12.68 -1.49 8.28
N GLU A 65 13.24 -1.75 7.10
CA GLU A 65 12.48 -1.85 5.84
C GLU A 65 11.41 -2.95 5.89
N ALA A 66 11.78 -4.14 6.38
CA ALA A 66 10.86 -5.27 6.49
C ALA A 66 9.67 -4.96 7.42
N ARG A 67 9.91 -4.24 8.53
CA ARG A 67 8.84 -3.80 9.43
C ARG A 67 7.87 -2.81 8.77
N LEU A 68 8.37 -1.90 7.93
CA LEU A 68 7.51 -1.00 7.16
C LEU A 68 6.59 -1.79 6.23
N LEU A 69 7.16 -2.66 5.40
CA LEU A 69 6.42 -3.44 4.41
C LEU A 69 5.40 -4.37 5.07
N GLU A 70 5.79 -5.05 6.15
CA GLU A 70 4.88 -5.91 6.92
C GLU A 70 3.75 -5.10 7.57
N GLY A 71 4.06 -3.93 8.15
CA GLY A 71 3.05 -3.03 8.71
C GLY A 71 2.03 -2.59 7.66
N MET A 72 2.49 -2.24 6.45
CA MET A 72 1.60 -1.90 5.34
C MET A 72 0.73 -3.08 4.89
N ARG A 73 1.28 -4.30 4.84
CA ARG A 73 0.53 -5.52 4.50
C ARG A 73 -0.58 -5.77 5.51
N LEU A 74 -0.24 -5.77 6.80
CA LEU A 74 -1.19 -5.97 7.89
C LEU A 74 -2.30 -4.92 7.90
N GLU A 75 -1.96 -3.67 7.60
CA GLU A 75 -2.94 -2.59 7.51
C GLU A 75 -3.93 -2.81 6.34
N LEU A 76 -3.46 -3.25 5.17
CA LEU A 76 -4.34 -3.62 4.05
C LEU A 76 -5.25 -4.79 4.38
N GLU A 77 -4.73 -5.79 5.10
CA GLU A 77 -5.51 -6.95 5.57
C GLU A 77 -6.59 -6.51 6.57
N ARG A 78 -6.22 -5.66 7.52
CA ARG A 78 -7.14 -5.07 8.49
C ARG A 78 -8.25 -4.28 7.79
N LEU A 79 -7.90 -3.42 6.83
CA LEU A 79 -8.88 -2.67 6.05
C LEU A 79 -9.81 -3.60 5.26
N SER A 80 -9.27 -4.68 4.68
CA SER A 80 -10.08 -5.64 3.93
C SER A 80 -11.02 -6.44 4.83
N ALA A 81 -10.63 -6.72 6.08
CA ALA A 81 -11.46 -7.42 7.07
C ALA A 81 -12.59 -6.53 7.62
N GLN A 82 -12.47 -5.20 7.50
CA GLN A 82 -13.46 -4.22 7.96
C GLN A 82 -14.50 -3.84 6.90
N LEU A 83 -14.41 -4.39 5.69
CA LEU A 83 -15.35 -4.09 4.61
C LEU A 83 -16.74 -4.61 4.95
N GLY A 84 -17.75 -3.76 4.76
CA GLY A 84 -19.14 -4.17 4.76
C GLY A 84 -19.53 -4.98 3.52
N GLU A 85 -20.77 -5.46 3.49
CA GLU A 85 -21.31 -6.16 2.32
C GLU A 85 -21.30 -5.25 1.09
N GLY A 86 -20.77 -5.76 -0.02
CA GLY A 86 -20.64 -5.00 -1.28
C GLY A 86 -19.58 -3.91 -1.27
N GLU A 87 -18.76 -3.80 -0.21
CA GLU A 87 -17.64 -2.85 -0.17
C GLU A 87 -16.35 -3.47 -0.72
N ILE A 88 -15.55 -2.64 -1.38
CA ILE A 88 -14.24 -2.99 -1.96
C ILE A 88 -13.18 -1.94 -1.62
N LEU A 89 -11.92 -2.35 -1.57
CA LEU A 89 -10.77 -1.44 -1.54
C LEU A 89 -10.23 -1.25 -2.95
N VAL A 90 -9.84 -0.03 -3.30
CA VAL A 90 -9.21 0.29 -4.58
C VAL A 90 -7.92 1.07 -4.31
N VAL A 91 -6.80 0.60 -4.87
CA VAL A 91 -5.54 1.36 -4.93
C VAL A 91 -5.74 2.50 -5.91
N GLU A 92 -5.60 3.73 -5.41
CA GLU A 92 -5.85 4.95 -6.19
C GLU A 92 -4.58 5.58 -6.75
N ASN A 93 -3.39 5.19 -6.26
CA ASN A 93 -2.16 5.65 -6.86
C ASN A 93 -2.03 5.19 -8.32
N GLU A 94 -1.66 6.12 -9.18
CA GLU A 94 -1.41 5.92 -10.60
C GLU A 94 0.05 5.52 -10.84
N GLN A 95 0.23 4.51 -11.69
CA GLN A 95 1.55 4.04 -12.05
C GLN A 95 2.32 5.14 -12.83
N GLY A 96 3.49 5.53 -12.31
CA GLY A 96 4.36 6.52 -12.95
C GLY A 96 4.12 7.97 -12.53
N ILE A 97 3.06 8.27 -11.77
CA ILE A 97 2.79 9.62 -11.23
C ILE A 97 3.07 9.64 -9.74
N ASP A 98 2.27 8.92 -8.96
CA ASP A 98 2.29 8.91 -7.50
C ASP A 98 2.39 7.48 -6.95
N HIS A 99 2.93 6.54 -7.74
CA HIS A 99 3.14 5.17 -7.28
C HIS A 99 4.02 5.18 -6.01
N PRO A 100 3.56 4.58 -4.91
CA PRO A 100 4.26 4.63 -3.63
C PRO A 100 5.59 3.89 -3.72
N LYS A 101 6.63 4.47 -3.11
CA LYS A 101 7.97 3.89 -3.05
C LYS A 101 8.48 3.93 -1.62
N VAL A 102 9.22 2.89 -1.25
CA VAL A 102 9.94 2.85 0.02
C VAL A 102 11.15 3.78 -0.11
N ARG A 103 11.37 4.63 0.89
CA ARG A 103 12.48 5.59 0.95
C ARG A 103 13.20 5.49 2.28
N ASP A 104 14.53 5.50 2.25
CA ASP A 104 15.36 5.55 3.45
C ASP A 104 15.93 6.94 3.73
N ARG A 105 16.19 7.20 5.01
CA ARG A 105 17.10 8.24 5.49
C ARG A 105 18.03 7.62 6.53
N LYS A 106 19.32 7.97 6.45
CA LYS A 106 20.33 7.56 7.42
C LYS A 106 20.67 8.72 8.34
N GLU A 107 20.85 8.43 9.62
CA GLU A 107 21.18 9.41 10.64
C GLU A 107 22.32 8.89 11.51
N GLY A 108 23.33 9.73 11.74
CA GLY A 108 24.40 9.41 12.67
C GLY A 108 23.96 9.72 14.09
N ILE A 109 24.01 8.72 14.98
CA ILE A 109 23.68 8.86 16.40
C ILE A 109 24.89 8.50 17.26
N ILE A 110 25.04 9.14 18.41
CA ILE A 110 26.07 8.78 19.40
C ILE A 110 25.41 7.90 20.45
N GLU A 111 25.77 6.62 20.48
CA GLU A 111 25.29 5.65 21.45
C GLU A 111 26.49 5.05 22.19
N GLU A 112 26.51 5.16 23.52
CA GLU A 112 27.62 4.73 24.38
C GLU A 112 28.99 5.35 23.98
N GLY A 113 28.97 6.61 23.54
CA GLY A 113 30.18 7.32 23.09
C GLY A 113 30.75 6.84 21.76
N LYS A 114 30.02 5.99 21.02
CA LYS A 114 30.39 5.52 19.68
C LYS A 114 29.41 6.07 18.65
N ASN A 115 29.93 6.46 17.49
CA ASN A 115 29.11 6.86 16.35
C ASN A 115 28.47 5.60 15.73
N ARG A 116 27.14 5.57 15.66
CA ARG A 116 26.33 4.51 15.04
C ARG A 116 25.42 5.12 13.97
N VAL A 117 24.99 4.29 13.03
CA VAL A 117 24.03 4.69 12.00
C VAL A 117 22.66 4.17 12.38
N PHE A 118 21.66 5.05 12.30
CA PHE A 118 20.25 4.73 12.46
C PHE A 118 19.53 4.93 11.14
N PHE A 119 18.64 4.01 10.80
CA PHE A 119 17.93 3.98 9.53
C PHE A 119 16.46 4.29 9.76
N HIS A 120 15.93 5.20 8.96
CA HIS A 120 14.52 5.57 8.91
C HIS A 120 13.96 5.15 7.56
N TRP A 121 12.78 4.52 7.55
CA TRP A 121 12.11 4.08 6.34
C TRP A 121 10.67 4.57 6.32
N ARG A 122 10.21 5.03 5.16
CA ARG A 122 8.83 5.43 4.93
C ARG A 122 8.34 5.09 3.53
N ALA A 123 7.04 4.97 3.36
CA ALA A 123 6.42 4.96 2.03
C ALA A 123 6.12 6.41 1.60
N ASP A 124 6.72 6.86 0.51
CA ASP A 124 6.59 8.25 0.05
C ASP A 124 6.58 8.38 -1.51
N PRO A 125 5.42 8.73 -2.11
CA PRO A 125 4.14 9.02 -1.44
C PRO A 125 3.55 7.78 -0.75
N PRO A 126 2.64 7.93 0.23
CA PRO A 126 1.95 6.80 0.85
C PRO A 126 0.99 6.14 -0.13
N LEU A 127 0.65 4.88 0.14
CA LEU A 127 -0.33 4.13 -0.64
C LEU A 127 -1.73 4.72 -0.37
N GLN A 128 -2.41 5.19 -1.41
CA GLN A 128 -3.75 5.75 -1.36
C GLN A 128 -4.78 4.65 -1.62
N ILE A 129 -5.69 4.45 -0.68
CA ILE A 129 -6.74 3.44 -0.73
C ILE A 129 -8.10 4.11 -0.64
N GLY A 130 -8.89 3.99 -1.71
CA GLY A 130 -10.30 4.30 -1.69
C GLY A 130 -11.11 3.10 -1.18
N VAL A 131 -12.05 3.36 -0.27
CA VAL A 131 -13.09 2.40 0.09
C VAL A 131 -14.34 2.75 -0.69
N TYR A 132 -14.85 1.78 -1.43
CA TYR A 132 -15.97 1.93 -2.34
C TYR A 132 -17.11 1.01 -1.92
N ARG A 133 -18.34 1.49 -2.02
CA ARG A 133 -19.54 0.71 -1.75
C ARG A 133 -20.34 0.54 -3.03
N ARG A 134 -20.82 -0.68 -3.26
CA ARG A 134 -21.68 -0.97 -4.40
C ARG A 134 -22.99 -0.19 -4.29
N LEU A 135 -23.36 0.48 -5.37
CA LEU A 135 -24.67 1.12 -5.49
C LEU A 135 -25.75 0.02 -5.51
N ALA A 136 -26.81 0.22 -4.72
CA ALA A 136 -27.97 -0.66 -4.78
C ALA A 136 -28.56 -0.62 -6.20
N PRO A 137 -29.04 -1.75 -6.73
CA PRO A 137 -29.72 -1.80 -8.03
C PRO A 137 -30.99 -0.95 -8.07
#